data_AF-A0A3Q3BBB3-F1
#
_entry.id   AF-A0A3Q3BBB3-F1
#
_cell.length_a   1.000
_cell.length_b   1.000
_cell.length_c   1.000
_cell.angle_alpha   90.00
_cell.angle_beta   90.00
_cell.angle_gamma   90.00
#
_symmetry.space_group_name_H-M   'P 1'
#
loop_
_entity.id
_entity.type
_entity.pdbx_description
1 polymer ?
#
loop_
_entity_poly.entity_id
_entity_poly.type
_entity_poly.pdbx_seq_one_letter_code
_entity_poly.pdbx_strand_id
1 'polypeptide(L)'
;MSEDLVKQLSSYKAQLQQVEVALSTDPDNEDLRKLQKDLQEVIDLTKDLITSQPLDGASTASSSAAVPVKQHWKIGDKCLATWSQDGQVYEAEIEEIDRENGTAAVTFSEYGNAEMIPLQNLKAVEEGKRSEEDGGMKPKSRKEQIAEQREYKKKKAQKKVQRMKELEQEREDQKSKWQQFNNKAYSKNKKGQVKRSIFASPESVNGKVGVGTCGIADKPMTQYNDTSKYNVRHLMPQ
;
A
#
# COMPACT_ATOMS: atom_id res chain seq x y z
N MET A 1 -19.47 -1.13 -11.15
CA MET A 1 -18.79 -1.63 -9.93
C MET A 1 -19.50 -2.87 -9.41
N SER A 2 -20.68 -2.79 -8.77
CA SER A 2 -21.42 -3.96 -8.29
C SER A 2 -21.83 -4.93 -9.41
N GLU A 3 -22.34 -4.41 -10.53
CA GLU A 3 -22.74 -5.22 -11.69
C GLU A 3 -21.56 -5.98 -12.33
N ASP A 4 -20.36 -5.39 -12.33
CA ASP A 4 -19.16 -6.01 -12.89
C ASP A 4 -18.68 -7.16 -11.99
N LEU A 5 -18.70 -6.96 -10.67
CA LEU A 5 -18.39 -7.99 -9.68
C LEU A 5 -19.36 -9.17 -9.75
N VAL A 6 -20.66 -8.92 -9.96
CA VAL A 6 -21.67 -9.98 -10.14
C VAL A 6 -21.41 -10.79 -11.42
N LYS A 7 -21.03 -10.13 -12.52
CA LYS A 7 -20.63 -10.80 -13.77
C LYS A 7 -19.38 -11.66 -13.55
N GLN A 8 -18.37 -11.12 -12.87
CA GLN A 8 -17.15 -11.87 -12.54
C GLN A 8 -17.46 -13.10 -11.67
N LEU A 9 -18.30 -12.96 -10.63
CA LEU A 9 -18.76 -14.07 -9.81
C LEU A 9 -19.40 -15.19 -10.67
N SER A 10 -20.25 -14.82 -11.63
CA SER A 10 -20.88 -15.80 -12.52
C SER A 10 -19.85 -16.57 -13.38
N SER A 11 -18.81 -15.88 -13.86
CA SER A 11 -17.74 -16.51 -14.62
C SER A 11 -16.88 -17.46 -13.79
N TYR A 12 -16.52 -17.09 -12.56
CA TYR A 12 -15.74 -17.95 -11.66
C TYR A 12 -16.53 -19.20 -11.25
N LYS A 13 -17.85 -19.08 -11.03
CA LYS A 13 -18.73 -20.24 -10.80
C LYS A 13 -18.74 -21.20 -11.99
N ALA A 14 -18.82 -20.68 -13.22
CA ALA A 14 -18.77 -21.50 -14.41
C ALA A 14 -17.42 -22.23 -14.57
N GLN A 15 -16.31 -21.55 -14.25
CA GLN A 15 -14.98 -22.17 -14.24
C GLN A 15 -14.86 -23.26 -13.18
N LEU A 16 -15.36 -23.02 -11.96
CA LEU A 16 -15.39 -24.01 -10.88
C LEU A 16 -16.12 -25.28 -11.32
N GLN A 17 -17.30 -25.12 -11.94
CA GLN A 17 -18.07 -26.25 -12.45
C GLN A 17 -17.31 -27.04 -13.53
N GLN A 18 -16.57 -26.37 -14.41
CA GLN A 18 -15.73 -27.04 -15.41
C GLN A 18 -14.59 -27.83 -14.75
N VAL A 19 -13.97 -27.28 -13.69
CA VAL A 19 -12.94 -27.97 -12.90
C VAL A 19 -13.52 -29.17 -12.15
N GLU A 20 -14.74 -29.07 -11.62
CA GLU A 20 -15.44 -30.17 -10.96
C GLU A 20 -15.78 -31.31 -11.93
N VAL A 21 -16.17 -30.98 -13.17
CA VAL A 21 -16.37 -31.98 -14.24
C VAL A 21 -15.05 -32.63 -14.65
N ALA A 22 -13.95 -31.87 -14.69
CA ALA A 22 -12.64 -32.45 -14.94
C ALA A 22 -12.19 -33.36 -13.79
N LEU A 23 -12.46 -32.98 -12.54
CA LEU A 23 -12.19 -33.79 -11.33
C LEU A 23 -13.07 -35.04 -11.22
N SER A 24 -14.30 -35.03 -11.78
CA SER A 24 -15.12 -36.25 -11.83
C SER A 24 -14.59 -37.26 -12.84
N THR A 25 -13.84 -36.80 -13.84
CA THR A 25 -13.16 -37.64 -14.82
C THR A 25 -11.80 -38.12 -14.29
N ASP A 26 -11.02 -37.22 -13.67
CA ASP A 26 -9.68 -37.49 -13.13
C ASP A 26 -9.57 -37.04 -11.64
N PRO A 27 -10.07 -37.84 -10.68
CA PRO A 27 -10.16 -37.45 -9.27
C PRO A 27 -8.80 -37.33 -8.55
N ASP A 28 -7.76 -38.00 -9.06
CA ASP A 28 -6.42 -38.01 -8.47
C ASP A 28 -5.55 -36.82 -8.91
N ASN A 29 -6.06 -35.92 -9.75
CA ASN A 29 -5.31 -34.76 -10.23
C ASN A 29 -5.21 -33.67 -9.14
N GLU A 30 -4.07 -33.64 -8.45
CA GLU A 30 -3.80 -32.69 -7.36
C GLU A 30 -3.87 -31.23 -7.80
N ASP A 31 -3.50 -30.91 -9.05
CA ASP A 31 -3.51 -29.53 -9.56
C ASP A 31 -4.94 -29.02 -9.76
N LEU A 32 -5.85 -29.88 -10.24
CA LEU A 32 -7.26 -29.54 -10.35
C LEU A 32 -7.92 -29.36 -8.97
N ARG A 33 -7.49 -30.12 -7.96
CA ARG A 33 -7.98 -29.94 -6.58
C ARG A 33 -7.49 -28.64 -5.93
N LYS A 34 -6.27 -28.21 -6.24
CA LYS A 34 -5.76 -26.89 -5.83
C LYS A 34 -6.55 -25.79 -6.52
N LEU A 35 -6.70 -25.88 -7.85
CA LEU A 35 -7.46 -24.90 -8.62
C LEU A 35 -8.93 -24.79 -8.16
N GLN A 36 -9.56 -25.91 -7.79
CA GLN A 36 -10.90 -25.93 -7.20
C GLN A 36 -10.95 -25.11 -5.90
N LYS A 37 -9.99 -25.29 -4.98
CA LYS A 37 -9.92 -24.52 -3.73
C LYS A 37 -9.66 -23.04 -4.00
N ASP A 38 -8.69 -22.73 -4.86
CA ASP A 38 -8.33 -21.35 -5.18
C ASP A 38 -9.52 -20.60 -5.82
N LEU A 39 -10.25 -21.24 -6.75
CA LEU A 39 -11.47 -20.66 -7.33
C LEU A 39 -12.59 -20.49 -6.30
N GLN A 40 -12.74 -21.43 -5.36
CA GLN A 40 -13.70 -21.31 -4.27
C GLN A 40 -13.39 -20.12 -3.36
N GLU A 41 -12.11 -19.92 -3.00
CA GLU A 41 -11.67 -18.75 -2.22
C GLU A 41 -11.93 -17.43 -2.96
N VAL A 42 -11.63 -17.36 -4.26
CA VAL A 42 -11.93 -16.17 -5.09
C VAL A 42 -13.42 -15.87 -5.12
N ILE A 43 -14.26 -16.90 -5.28
CA ILE A 43 -15.72 -16.73 -5.28
C ILE A 43 -16.20 -16.18 -3.94
N ASP A 44 -15.70 -16.70 -2.82
CA ASP A 44 -16.14 -16.29 -1.49
C ASP A 44 -15.67 -14.87 -1.15
N LEU A 45 -14.42 -14.51 -1.48
CA LEU A 45 -13.94 -13.13 -1.39
C LEU A 45 -14.77 -12.17 -2.26
N THR A 46 -15.16 -12.61 -3.46
CA THR A 46 -15.99 -11.79 -4.37
C THR A 46 -17.40 -11.61 -3.81
N LYS A 47 -18.00 -12.66 -3.23
CA LYS A 47 -19.30 -12.57 -2.55
C LYS A 47 -19.23 -11.63 -1.36
N ASP A 48 -18.17 -11.71 -0.56
CA ASP A 48 -17.94 -10.82 0.58
C ASP A 48 -17.75 -9.38 0.11
N LEU A 49 -17.06 -9.15 -1.01
CA LEU A 49 -16.91 -7.80 -1.58
C LEU A 49 -18.23 -7.23 -2.11
N ILE A 50 -19.10 -8.08 -2.66
CA ILE A 50 -20.46 -7.69 -3.08
C ILE A 50 -21.34 -7.42 -1.87
N THR A 51 -21.22 -8.22 -0.81
CA THR A 51 -21.99 -8.09 0.44
C THR A 51 -21.53 -6.90 1.27
N SER A 52 -20.23 -6.58 1.23
CA SER A 52 -19.62 -5.45 1.94
C SER A 52 -19.64 -4.15 1.13
N GLN A 53 -19.98 -4.18 -0.16
CA GLN A 53 -20.41 -2.98 -0.86
C GLN A 53 -21.74 -2.54 -0.24
N PRO A 54 -21.82 -1.33 0.35
CA PRO A 54 -23.06 -0.86 0.91
C PRO A 54 -24.00 -0.58 -0.26
N LEU A 55 -24.96 -1.48 -0.47
CA LEU A 55 -26.31 -1.03 -0.79
C LEU A 55 -26.77 -0.30 0.46
N ASP A 56 -27.23 0.93 0.29
CA ASP A 56 -27.93 1.65 1.35
C ASP A 56 -28.91 0.71 2.07
N GLY A 57 -28.65 0.47 3.36
CA GLY A 57 -29.59 -0.21 4.25
C GLY A 57 -29.18 -1.61 4.74
N ALA A 58 -29.01 -1.67 6.07
CA ALA A 58 -29.22 -2.83 6.96
C ALA A 58 -28.12 -3.90 7.08
N SER A 59 -27.31 -3.73 8.14
CA SER A 59 -27.04 -4.68 9.26
C SER A 59 -26.60 -6.13 8.99
N THR A 60 -25.75 -6.82 9.77
CA THR A 60 -24.80 -6.61 10.89
C THR A 60 -24.23 -8.01 11.20
N ALA A 61 -22.94 -8.12 11.57
CA ALA A 61 -22.31 -9.06 12.54
C ALA A 61 -20.93 -9.51 12.01
N SER A 62 -19.80 -9.48 12.73
CA SER A 62 -19.49 -9.58 14.17
C SER A 62 -18.05 -8.99 14.36
N SER A 63 -17.52 -8.55 15.50
CA SER A 63 -17.63 -8.99 16.89
C SER A 63 -16.98 -7.97 17.84
N SER A 64 -17.67 -7.54 18.90
CA SER A 64 -17.18 -7.55 20.30
C SER A 64 -18.18 -6.82 21.22
N ALA A 65 -18.45 -7.45 22.35
CA ALA A 65 -19.49 -7.16 23.34
C ALA A 65 -19.58 -5.71 23.82
N ALA A 66 -20.75 -5.10 23.63
CA ALA A 66 -21.49 -4.36 24.65
C ALA A 66 -22.95 -4.28 24.19
N VAL A 67 -23.88 -4.59 25.10
CA VAL A 67 -25.34 -4.52 24.90
C VAL A 67 -25.76 -3.23 24.16
N PRO A 68 -26.56 -3.30 23.08
CA PRO A 68 -27.08 -2.08 22.46
C PRO A 68 -28.19 -1.56 23.37
N VAL A 69 -27.81 -0.73 24.34
CA VAL A 69 -28.77 0.13 25.02
C VAL A 69 -29.37 0.99 23.91
N LYS A 70 -30.67 0.85 23.68
CA LYS A 70 -31.43 1.73 22.78
C LYS A 70 -31.42 3.14 23.40
N GLN A 71 -30.31 3.84 23.23
CA GLN A 71 -30.13 5.21 23.65
C GLN A 71 -31.08 6.06 22.79
N HIS A 72 -31.99 6.76 23.46
CA HIS A 72 -32.92 7.66 22.80
C HIS A 72 -32.21 9.00 22.67
N TRP A 73 -31.53 9.20 21.54
CA TRP A 73 -30.79 10.42 21.25
C TRP A 73 -31.74 11.62 21.10
N LYS A 74 -31.36 12.75 21.70
CA LYS A 74 -32.00 14.06 21.50
C LYS A 74 -30.98 15.09 21.03
N ILE A 75 -31.47 16.14 20.39
CA ILE A 75 -30.65 17.30 20.00
C ILE A 75 -30.05 17.92 21.27
N GLY A 76 -28.76 18.23 21.22
CA GLY A 76 -27.93 18.70 22.33
C GLY A 76 -27.28 17.60 23.17
N ASP A 77 -27.51 16.31 22.86
CA ASP A 77 -26.83 15.24 23.58
C ASP A 77 -25.36 15.13 23.18
N LYS A 78 -24.51 14.92 24.17
CA LYS A 78 -23.11 14.59 23.97
C LYS A 78 -22.96 13.12 23.58
N CYS A 79 -22.22 12.88 22.53
CA CYS A 79 -21.98 11.56 21.98
C CYS A 79 -20.52 11.39 21.57
N LEU A 80 -20.13 10.13 21.41
CA LEU A 80 -18.86 9.74 20.84
C LEU A 80 -19.11 9.27 19.40
N ALA A 81 -18.48 9.96 18.46
CA ALA A 81 -18.69 9.83 17.03
C ALA A 81 -17.38 9.45 16.33
N THR A 82 -17.45 8.57 15.33
CA THR A 82 -16.27 8.20 14.54
C THR A 82 -16.08 9.21 13.41
N TRP A 83 -14.91 9.87 13.35
CA TRP A 83 -14.60 10.85 12.31
C TRP A 83 -14.18 10.14 11.02
N SER A 84 -14.78 10.50 9.88
CA SER A 84 -14.56 9.78 8.61
C SER A 84 -13.14 9.91 8.04
N GLN A 85 -12.39 10.94 8.42
CA GLN A 85 -11.04 11.20 7.88
C GLN A 85 -9.99 10.21 8.40
N ASP A 86 -10.12 9.75 9.64
CA ASP A 86 -9.11 8.93 10.31
C ASP A 86 -9.68 7.70 11.02
N GLY A 87 -11.02 7.57 11.08
CA GLY A 87 -11.70 6.47 11.74
C GLY A 87 -11.56 6.49 13.27
N GLN A 88 -11.11 7.60 13.86
CA GLN A 88 -10.98 7.75 15.30
C GLN A 88 -12.28 8.27 15.92
N VAL A 89 -12.51 7.94 17.20
CA VAL A 89 -13.72 8.35 17.91
C VAL A 89 -13.44 9.62 18.71
N TYR A 90 -14.25 10.64 18.49
CA TYR A 90 -14.15 11.95 19.12
C TYR A 90 -15.45 12.34 19.82
N GLU A 91 -15.35 13.25 20.79
CA GLU A 91 -16.51 13.86 21.43
C GLU A 91 -17.20 14.82 20.46
N ALA A 92 -18.51 14.64 20.32
CA ALA A 92 -19.37 15.45 19.47
C ALA A 92 -20.70 15.73 20.16
N GLU A 93 -21.36 16.80 19.73
CA GLU A 93 -22.69 17.19 20.20
C GLU A 93 -23.69 17.01 19.07
N ILE A 94 -24.86 16.41 19.35
CA ILE A 94 -25.89 16.19 18.35
C ILE A 94 -26.59 17.52 18.05
N GLU A 95 -26.48 18.00 16.82
CA GLU A 95 -27.09 19.26 16.38
C GLU A 95 -28.46 19.02 15.73
N GLU A 96 -28.60 17.93 14.97
CA GLU A 96 -29.85 17.58 14.30
C GLU A 96 -30.01 16.05 14.25
N ILE A 97 -31.25 15.56 14.36
CA ILE A 97 -31.56 14.14 14.25
C ILE A 97 -32.59 13.94 13.15
N ASP A 98 -32.21 13.18 12.13
CA ASP A 98 -33.10 12.69 11.11
C ASP A 98 -33.62 11.29 11.51
N ARG A 99 -34.86 11.26 12.00
CA ARG A 99 -35.51 10.01 12.42
C ARG A 99 -35.97 9.16 11.25
N GLU A 100 -36.17 9.74 10.07
CA GLU A 100 -36.62 9.03 8.87
C GLU A 100 -35.47 8.21 8.29
N ASN A 101 -34.29 8.84 8.18
CA ASN A 101 -33.09 8.18 7.67
C ASN A 101 -32.26 7.47 8.75
N GLY A 102 -32.55 7.71 10.04
CA GLY A 102 -31.82 7.11 11.16
C GLY A 102 -30.40 7.65 11.31
N THR A 103 -30.16 8.89 10.88
CA THR A 103 -28.88 9.59 10.94
C THR A 103 -28.98 10.82 11.84
N ALA A 104 -27.85 11.27 12.37
CA ALA A 104 -27.76 12.50 13.14
C ALA A 104 -26.60 13.35 12.62
N ALA A 105 -26.82 14.66 12.49
CA ALA A 105 -25.75 15.62 12.29
C ALA A 105 -25.13 15.92 13.66
N VAL A 106 -23.83 15.65 13.79
CA VAL A 106 -23.08 15.88 15.03
C VAL A 106 -21.93 16.84 14.78
N THR A 107 -21.69 17.73 15.74
CA THR A 107 -20.62 18.73 15.67
C THR A 107 -19.50 18.36 16.63
N PHE A 108 -18.30 18.11 16.09
CA PHE A 108 -17.14 17.70 16.88
C PHE A 108 -16.61 18.83 17.75
N SER A 109 -16.55 18.64 19.07
CA SER A 109 -16.24 19.72 20.03
C SER A 109 -14.82 20.30 19.87
N GLU A 110 -13.86 19.51 19.38
CA GLU A 110 -12.46 19.96 19.21
C GLU A 110 -12.23 20.76 17.93
N TYR A 111 -13.07 20.56 16.90
CA TYR A 111 -12.83 21.08 15.55
C TYR A 111 -13.94 22.00 15.04
N GLY A 112 -15.16 21.90 15.60
CA GLY A 112 -16.33 22.65 15.14
C GLY A 112 -16.89 22.17 13.79
N ASN A 113 -16.44 21.02 13.31
CA ASN A 113 -16.91 20.43 12.07
C ASN A 113 -18.21 19.65 12.33
N ALA A 114 -19.23 19.85 11.51
CA ALA A 114 -20.46 19.07 11.54
C ALA A 114 -20.40 17.90 10.53
N GLU A 115 -20.79 16.71 10.96
CA GLU A 115 -20.81 15.50 10.12
C GLU A 115 -22.08 14.68 10.36
N MET A 116 -22.61 14.07 9.30
CA MET A 116 -23.78 13.20 9.38
C MET A 116 -23.36 11.76 9.68
N ILE A 117 -23.78 11.23 10.83
CA ILE A 117 -23.39 9.91 11.34
C ILE A 117 -24.65 9.08 11.64
N PRO A 118 -24.70 7.79 11.26
CA PRO A 118 -25.81 6.91 11.63
C PRO A 118 -25.97 6.81 13.15
N LEU A 119 -27.20 6.84 13.65
CA LEU A 119 -27.50 6.73 15.09
C LEU A 119 -26.94 5.44 15.72
N GLN A 120 -26.76 4.40 14.91
CA GLN A 120 -26.17 3.11 15.29
C GLN A 120 -24.67 3.20 15.60
N ASN A 121 -23.98 4.20 15.02
CA ASN A 121 -22.54 4.40 15.16
C ASN A 121 -22.20 5.40 16.28
N LEU A 122 -23.22 6.08 16.83
CA LEU A 122 -23.05 6.96 17.98
C LEU A 122 -22.93 6.13 19.25
N LYS A 123 -21.93 6.46 20.06
CA LYS A 123 -21.72 5.86 21.39
C LYS A 123 -22.09 6.88 22.46
N ALA A 124 -22.68 6.42 23.56
CA ALA A 124 -22.90 7.26 24.73
C ALA A 124 -21.54 7.76 25.26
N VAL A 125 -21.47 9.04 25.61
CA VAL A 125 -20.40 9.53 26.45
C VAL A 125 -20.66 8.91 27.83
N GLU A 126 -19.91 7.87 28.19
CA GLU A 126 -19.85 7.42 29.58
C GLU A 126 -19.31 8.60 30.38
N GLU A 127 -20.20 9.40 30.95
CA GLU A 127 -19.89 10.27 32.08
C GLU A 127 -19.57 9.35 33.25
N GLY A 128 -18.36 8.81 33.23
CA GLY A 128 -17.74 8.22 34.39
C GLY A 128 -17.79 9.28 35.47
N LYS A 129 -18.65 9.04 36.48
CA LYS A 129 -18.56 9.64 37.82
C LYS A 129 -17.10 9.93 38.12
N ARG A 130 -16.69 11.19 38.00
CA ARG A 130 -15.53 11.65 38.77
C ARG A 130 -16.04 11.69 40.19
N SER A 131 -15.81 10.60 40.90
CA SER A 131 -15.76 10.59 42.36
C SER A 131 -14.90 11.78 42.77
N GLU A 132 -15.52 12.73 43.47
CA GLU A 132 -14.83 13.63 44.36
C GLU A 132 -14.09 12.76 45.39
N GLU A 133 -12.79 12.53 45.20
CA GLU A 133 -11.85 12.30 46.31
C GLU A 133 -10.40 12.43 45.83
N ASP A 134 -9.78 13.49 46.35
CA ASP A 134 -8.38 13.77 46.66
C ASP A 134 -7.25 12.88 46.08
N GLY A 135 -6.29 13.53 45.41
CA GLY A 135 -5.03 12.92 44.97
C GLY A 135 -4.39 13.64 43.79
N GLY A 136 -3.75 14.79 44.06
CA GLY A 136 -3.33 15.78 43.06
C GLY A 136 -2.47 15.29 41.88
N MET A 137 -2.87 15.71 40.69
CA MET A 137 -1.97 15.97 39.57
C MET A 137 -2.51 17.20 38.82
N LYS A 138 -1.81 18.34 38.90
CA LYS A 138 -2.21 19.56 38.20
C LYS A 138 -2.30 19.26 36.70
N PRO A 139 -3.33 19.74 35.97
CA PRO A 139 -3.39 19.57 34.53
C PRO A 139 -2.17 20.25 33.89
N LYS A 140 -1.34 19.49 33.17
CA LYS A 140 -0.19 20.00 32.42
C LYS A 140 -0.62 21.19 31.57
N SER A 141 0.06 22.32 31.72
CA SER A 141 -0.26 23.57 31.02
C SER A 141 -0.24 23.35 29.50
N ARG A 142 -1.12 24.02 28.75
CA ARG A 142 -1.18 23.99 27.27
C ARG A 142 0.20 24.15 26.61
N LYS A 143 1.10 24.90 27.24
CA LYS A 143 2.49 25.12 26.82
C LYS A 143 3.38 23.85 26.92
N GLU A 144 3.15 23.02 27.93
CA GLU A 144 3.88 21.78 28.18
C GLU A 144 3.45 20.67 27.21
N GLN A 145 2.15 20.57 26.92
CA GLN A 145 1.62 19.62 25.93
C GLN A 145 2.18 19.90 24.51
N ILE A 146 2.32 21.18 24.14
CA ILE A 146 2.93 21.58 22.86
C ILE A 146 4.43 21.22 22.83
N ALA A 147 5.14 21.36 23.95
CA ALA A 147 6.55 20.99 24.04
C ALA A 147 6.76 19.48 23.92
N GLU A 148 5.94 18.68 24.61
CA GLU A 148 5.98 17.22 24.60
C GLU A 148 5.67 16.66 23.20
N GLN A 149 4.70 17.25 22.48
CA GLN A 149 4.45 16.90 21.07
C GLN A 149 5.63 17.26 20.14
N ARG A 150 6.30 18.39 20.37
CA ARG A 150 7.47 18.80 19.58
C ARG A 150 8.66 17.88 19.84
N GLU A 151 8.91 17.50 21.10
CA GLU A 151 9.96 16.53 21.45
C GLU A 151 9.66 15.14 20.89
N TYR A 152 8.41 14.69 20.95
CA TYR A 152 7.98 13.44 20.35
C TYR A 152 8.22 13.44 18.83
N LYS A 153 7.81 14.51 18.12
CA LYS A 153 8.06 14.69 16.68
C LYS A 153 9.56 14.72 16.36
N LYS A 154 10.36 15.42 17.17
CA LYS A 154 11.84 15.49 17.02
C LYS A 154 12.48 14.11 17.20
N LYS A 155 12.07 13.34 18.22
CA LYS A 155 12.57 12.00 18.49
C LYS A 155 12.21 11.02 17.37
N LYS A 156 11.00 11.10 16.81
CA LYS A 156 10.58 10.31 15.64
C LYS A 156 11.37 10.66 14.39
N ALA A 157 11.61 11.95 14.13
CA ALA A 157 12.42 12.41 13.01
C ALA A 157 13.87 11.95 13.13
N GLN A 158 14.48 12.07 14.31
CA GLN A 158 15.84 11.59 14.58
C GLN A 158 15.97 10.08 14.37
N LYS A 159 15.02 9.28 14.87
CA LYS A 159 15.03 7.83 14.67
C LYS A 159 14.91 7.45 13.19
N LYS A 160 14.13 8.21 12.40
CA LYS A 160 14.02 8.01 10.94
C LYS A 160 15.33 8.35 10.23
N VAL A 161 15.96 9.47 10.57
CA VAL A 161 17.26 9.87 10.00
C VAL A 161 18.34 8.85 10.35
N GLN A 162 18.35 8.34 11.58
CA GLN A 162 19.31 7.32 12.01
C GLN A 162 19.14 6.01 11.23
N ARG A 163 17.90 5.53 11.05
CA ARG A 163 17.61 4.35 10.22
C ARG A 163 18.05 4.55 8.77
N MET A 164 17.81 5.73 8.18
CA MET A 164 18.23 6.03 6.82
C MET A 164 19.76 6.07 6.69
N LYS A 165 20.44 6.64 7.68
CA LYS A 165 21.91 6.69 7.73
C LYS A 165 22.53 5.31 7.88
N GLU A 166 21.94 4.45 8.71
CA GLU A 166 22.37 3.06 8.88
C GLU A 166 22.23 2.28 7.57
N LEU A 167 21.08 2.40 6.88
CA LEU A 167 20.87 1.78 5.57
C LEU A 167 21.86 2.28 4.50
N GLU A 168 22.21 3.57 4.55
CA GLU A 168 23.21 4.18 3.68
C GLU A 168 24.62 3.67 3.96
N GLN A 169 24.99 3.53 5.24
CA GLN A 169 26.26 2.94 5.65
C GLN A 169 26.37 1.49 5.22
N GLU A 170 25.32 0.68 5.39
CA GLU A 170 25.31 -0.70 4.90
C GLU A 170 25.53 -0.76 3.39
N ARG A 171 24.88 0.13 2.62
CA ARG A 171 25.10 0.22 1.17
C ARG A 171 26.53 0.64 0.83
N GLU A 172 27.12 1.58 1.55
CA GLU A 172 28.51 2.00 1.37
C GLU A 172 29.51 0.91 1.75
N ASP A 173 29.22 0.13 2.78
CA ASP A 173 30.02 -1.01 3.21
C ASP A 173 29.96 -2.12 2.17
N GLN A 174 28.77 -2.43 1.63
CA GLN A 174 28.62 -3.39 0.53
C GLN A 174 29.36 -2.91 -0.73
N LYS A 175 29.27 -1.62 -1.06
CA LYS A 175 30.04 -1.01 -2.17
C LYS A 175 31.54 -1.13 -1.93
N SER A 176 32.02 -0.80 -0.72
CA SER A 176 33.44 -0.87 -0.35
C SER A 176 33.95 -2.30 -0.35
N LYS A 177 33.16 -3.24 0.16
CA LYS A 177 33.46 -4.69 0.14
C LYS A 177 33.54 -5.22 -1.28
N TRP A 178 32.63 -4.79 -2.16
CA TRP A 178 32.67 -5.13 -3.59
C TRP A 178 33.89 -4.52 -4.28
N GLN A 179 34.21 -3.25 -4.00
CA GLN A 179 35.42 -2.60 -4.51
C GLN A 179 36.71 -3.28 -4.04
N GLN A 180 36.76 -3.74 -2.79
CA GLN A 180 37.90 -4.49 -2.25
C GLN A 180 38.03 -5.87 -2.91
N PHE A 181 36.91 -6.59 -3.13
CA PHE A 181 36.89 -7.83 -3.89
C PHE A 181 37.42 -7.61 -5.31
N ASN A 182 36.94 -6.55 -5.97
CA ASN A 182 37.35 -6.15 -7.31
C ASN A 182 38.85 -5.81 -7.38
N ASN A 183 39.34 -4.95 -6.48
CA ASN A 183 40.76 -4.58 -6.42
C ASN A 183 41.66 -5.77 -6.08
N LYS A 184 41.21 -6.69 -5.21
CA LYS A 184 41.95 -7.91 -4.87
C LYS A 184 42.01 -8.89 -6.04
N ALA A 185 40.96 -8.96 -6.85
CA ALA A 185 40.92 -9.74 -8.09
C ALA A 185 41.83 -9.16 -9.18
N TYR A 186 41.93 -7.82 -9.30
CA TYR A 186 42.80 -7.16 -10.29
C TYR A 186 44.26 -6.95 -9.85
N SER A 187 44.55 -7.01 -8.55
CA SER A 187 45.91 -6.83 -8.00
C SER A 187 46.83 -8.03 -8.23
N LYS A 188 46.28 -9.25 -8.35
CA LYS A 188 47.05 -10.47 -8.59
C LYS A 188 46.89 -10.88 -10.05
N ASN A 189 47.86 -10.46 -10.88
CA ASN A 189 48.08 -10.86 -12.27
C ASN A 189 47.00 -10.39 -13.28
N LYS A 190 47.31 -9.31 -14.02
CA LYS A 190 47.41 -9.34 -15.50
C LYS A 190 47.64 -7.95 -16.10
N LYS A 191 48.75 -7.85 -16.84
CA LYS A 191 49.02 -6.79 -17.81
C LYS A 191 48.02 -6.96 -18.96
N GLY A 192 47.10 -6.01 -19.17
CA GLY A 192 46.28 -5.94 -20.40
C GLY A 192 44.74 -5.94 -20.31
N GLN A 193 44.11 -5.64 -19.17
CA GLN A 193 42.64 -5.51 -19.11
C GLN A 193 42.15 -4.06 -18.90
N VAL A 194 41.05 -3.72 -19.59
CA VAL A 194 40.46 -2.38 -19.71
C VAL A 194 39.90 -1.90 -18.37
N LYS A 195 40.31 -0.69 -17.94
CA LYS A 195 40.10 -0.15 -16.59
C LYS A 195 38.64 0.18 -16.21
N ARG A 196 37.68 0.19 -17.14
CA ARG A 196 36.25 0.48 -16.85
C ARG A 196 35.32 -0.40 -17.69
N SER A 197 34.27 -0.92 -17.07
CA SER A 197 33.24 -1.76 -17.71
C SER A 197 32.50 -0.96 -18.80
N ILE A 198 32.24 -1.60 -19.94
CA ILE A 198 31.42 -1.05 -21.04
C ILE A 198 29.94 -0.82 -20.66
N PHE A 199 29.53 -1.30 -19.48
CA PHE A 199 28.20 -1.10 -18.89
C PHE A 199 28.24 -0.21 -17.64
N ALA A 200 29.37 0.43 -17.33
CA ALA A 200 29.46 1.35 -16.19
C ALA A 200 28.59 2.59 -16.43
N SER A 201 27.87 3.04 -15.40
CA SER A 201 27.13 4.31 -15.47
C SER A 201 28.07 5.45 -15.87
N PRO A 202 27.71 6.21 -16.92
CA PRO A 202 28.55 7.29 -17.41
C PRO A 202 28.56 8.44 -16.40
N GLU A 203 29.67 9.16 -16.35
CA GLU A 203 29.89 10.28 -15.44
C GLU A 203 29.16 11.56 -15.90
N SER A 204 28.60 11.55 -17.12
CA SER A 204 27.89 12.66 -17.74
C SER A 204 26.40 12.34 -17.93
N VAL A 205 25.54 13.33 -17.70
CA VAL A 205 24.07 13.25 -17.80
C VAL A 205 23.55 12.82 -19.18
N ASN A 206 24.36 12.95 -20.23
CA ASN A 206 24.00 12.54 -21.60
C ASN A 206 24.62 11.21 -22.04
N GLY A 207 25.38 10.52 -21.18
CA GLY A 207 26.03 9.27 -21.54
C GLY A 207 25.03 8.13 -21.70
N LYS A 208 25.14 7.36 -22.78
CA LYS A 208 24.39 6.11 -23.00
C LYS A 208 25.31 4.90 -22.80
N VAL A 209 24.80 3.86 -22.14
CA VAL A 209 25.50 2.57 -21.93
C VAL A 209 25.02 1.54 -22.96
N GLY A 210 25.92 0.76 -23.55
CA GLY A 210 25.53 -0.30 -24.50
C GLY A 210 26.67 -0.82 -25.39
N VAL A 211 26.40 -1.96 -26.05
CA VAL A 211 27.34 -2.64 -26.95
C VAL A 211 27.59 -1.77 -28.19
N GLY A 212 28.82 -1.27 -28.32
CA GLY A 212 29.25 -0.40 -29.43
C GLY A 212 30.06 0.82 -28.95
N THR A 213 29.91 1.24 -27.70
CA THR A 213 30.63 2.38 -27.12
C THR A 213 31.85 1.92 -26.34
N CYS A 214 32.79 1.22 -26.98
CA CYS A 214 34.07 0.91 -26.36
C CYS A 214 34.88 2.22 -26.21
N GLY A 215 34.70 2.92 -25.08
CA GLY A 215 35.62 3.95 -24.58
C GLY A 215 35.73 5.25 -25.39
N ILE A 216 34.84 5.52 -26.35
CA ILE A 216 34.89 6.75 -27.16
C ILE A 216 33.49 7.38 -27.09
N ALA A 217 33.29 8.29 -26.14
CA ALA A 217 32.00 8.90 -25.87
C ALA A 217 31.47 9.80 -27.00
N ASP A 218 32.31 10.18 -27.98
CA ASP A 218 32.00 11.25 -28.94
C ASP A 218 32.10 10.86 -30.43
N LYS A 219 32.24 9.56 -30.77
CA LYS A 219 32.24 9.11 -32.18
C LYS A 219 30.93 8.41 -32.54
N PRO A 220 30.32 8.71 -33.71
CA PRO A 220 29.12 8.00 -34.15
C PRO A 220 29.42 6.52 -34.41
N MET A 221 28.37 5.69 -34.28
CA MET A 221 28.37 4.25 -34.56
C MET A 221 29.06 3.97 -35.93
N THR A 222 29.88 2.92 -36.01
CA THR A 222 30.59 2.57 -37.25
C THR A 222 29.60 2.40 -38.40
N GLN A 223 29.72 3.22 -39.44
CA GLN A 223 28.87 3.12 -40.62
C GLN A 223 29.22 1.86 -41.41
N TYR A 224 28.19 1.05 -41.67
CA TYR A 224 28.28 -0.11 -42.53
C TYR A 224 28.45 0.35 -43.98
N ASN A 225 29.63 0.10 -44.57
CA ASN A 225 29.84 0.31 -45.99
C ASN A 225 29.42 -0.95 -46.74
N ASP A 226 28.31 -0.85 -47.47
CA ASP A 226 27.80 -1.92 -48.33
C ASP A 226 28.87 -2.32 -49.38
N THR A 227 29.19 -3.62 -49.42
CA THR A 227 30.21 -4.19 -50.33
C THR A 227 29.62 -4.63 -51.67
N SER A 228 28.42 -4.16 -52.01
CA SER A 228 27.70 -4.40 -53.28
C SER A 228 28.49 -4.11 -54.57
N LYS A 229 29.69 -3.53 -54.47
CA LYS A 229 30.63 -3.24 -55.57
C LYS A 229 31.35 -4.46 -56.16
N TYR A 230 31.31 -5.64 -55.53
CA TYR A 230 32.06 -6.83 -55.98
C TYR A 230 31.24 -7.93 -56.66
N ASN A 231 29.94 -7.71 -56.92
CA ASN A 231 29.12 -8.65 -57.68
C ASN A 231 29.07 -8.29 -59.18
N VAL A 232 30.23 -8.22 -59.84
CA VAL A 232 30.25 -8.26 -61.31
C VAL A 232 30.39 -9.72 -61.72
N ARG A 233 29.25 -10.36 -61.98
CA ARG A 233 29.15 -11.62 -62.73
C ARG A 233 30.01 -11.48 -63.99
N HIS A 234 31.14 -12.16 -64.05
CA HIS A 234 31.84 -12.33 -65.31
C HIS A 234 31.08 -13.36 -66.14
N LEU A 235 30.55 -12.86 -67.26
CA LEU A 235 29.99 -13.58 -68.39
C LEU A 235 30.91 -14.72 -68.82
N MET A 236 30.38 -15.93 -68.98
CA MET A 236 30.98 -16.95 -69.84
C MET A 236 30.48 -16.71 -71.27
N PRO A 237 31.34 -16.51 -72.28
CA PRO A 237 30.96 -16.71 -73.67
C PRO A 237 31.03 -18.21 -74.02
N GLN A 238 30.11 -18.61 -74.91
CA GLN A 238 29.97 -19.91 -75.55
C GLN A 238 31.23 -20.33 -76.33
#